data_AF-A0A7V2FZK9-F1
#
_entry.id   AF-A0A7V2FZK9-F1
#
_cell.length_a   1.000
_cell.length_b   1.000
_cell.length_c   1.000
_cell.angle_alpha   90.00
_cell.angle_beta   90.00
_cell.angle_gamma   90.00
#
_symmetry.space_group_name_H-M   'P 1'
#
loop_
_entity.id
_entity.type
_entity.pdbx_description
1 polymer ?
#
loop_
_entity_poly.entity_id
_entity_poly.type
_entity_poly.pdbx_seq_one_letter_code
_entity_poly.pdbx_strand_id
1 'polypeptide(L)' 'MKIARAELSAICRAVGVMTPRDSCELHNLPLVITVKLKKREDTGELQNEVRGYAKKEAVSGQPQQATTNAPPWRRG' A
#
# COMPACT_ATOMS: atom_id res chain seq x y z
N MET A 1 -6.44 25.79 -0.46
CA MET A 1 -5.34 24.82 -0.58
C MET A 1 -5.37 23.76 0.55
N LYS A 2 -6.50 23.07 0.79
CA LYS A 2 -6.64 22.11 1.90
C LYS A 2 -6.53 20.64 1.46
N ILE A 3 -6.96 20.33 0.24
CA ILE A 3 -6.99 18.97 -0.33
C ILE A 3 -5.56 18.42 -0.52
N ALA A 4 -4.68 19.20 -1.16
CA ALA A 4 -3.28 18.82 -1.35
C ALA A 4 -2.53 18.53 -0.05
N ARG A 5 -2.87 19.23 1.05
CA ARG A 5 -2.23 19.01 2.36
C ARG A 5 -2.71 17.73 3.04
N ALA A 6 -3.98 17.35 2.83
CA ALA A 6 -4.52 16.11 3.35
C ALA A 6 -3.92 14.89 2.66
N GLU A 7 -3.81 14.93 1.32
CA GLU A 7 -3.19 13.87 0.51
C GLU A 7 -1.71 13.70 0.85
N LEU A 8 -0.94 14.80 0.90
CA LEU A 8 0.46 14.75 1.29
C LEU A 8 0.63 14.14 2.69
N SER A 9 -0.22 14.52 3.64
CA SER A 9 -0.17 13.96 5.00
C SER A 9 -0.48 12.45 5.02
N ALA A 10 -1.40 11.97 4.18
CA ALA A 10 -1.68 10.55 4.06
C ALA A 10 -0.49 9.77 3.46
N ILE A 11 0.17 10.33 2.44
CA ILE A 11 1.38 9.75 1.84
C ILE A 11 2.51 9.68 2.88
N CYS A 12 2.79 10.78 3.58
CA CYS A 12 3.80 10.86 4.64
C CYS A 12 3.60 9.76 5.71
N ARG A 13 2.36 9.55 6.16
CA ARG A 13 2.03 8.49 7.12
C ARG A 13 2.22 7.10 6.52
N ALA A 14 1.83 6.90 5.26
CA ALA A 14 1.91 5.61 4.60
C ALA A 14 3.36 5.17 4.32
N VAL A 15 4.25 6.10 3.97
CA VAL A 15 5.68 5.80 3.75
C VAL A 15 6.52 5.84 5.04
N GLY A 16 5.96 6.33 6.15
CA GLY A 16 6.63 6.39 7.45
C GLY A 16 7.50 7.64 7.68
N VAL A 17 7.41 8.64 6.81
CA VAL A 17 8.15 9.91 6.92
C VAL A 17 7.18 11.01 7.34
N MET A 18 7.03 11.25 8.64
CA MET A 18 5.97 12.12 9.19
C MET A 18 6.23 13.61 8.98
N THR A 19 7.50 14.01 8.86
CA THR A 19 7.95 15.39 8.68
C THR A 19 9.08 15.44 7.64
N PRO A 20 8.78 15.29 6.35
CA PRO A 20 9.80 15.42 5.31
C PRO A 20 10.33 16.86 5.30
N ARG A 21 11.65 17.02 5.26
CA ARG A 21 12.31 18.33 5.09
C ARG A 21 12.54 18.61 3.61
N ASP A 22 12.83 17.57 2.84
CA ASP A 22 12.95 17.58 1.39
C ASP A 22 12.01 16.54 0.76
N SER A 23 11.44 16.88 -0.41
CA SER A 23 10.66 15.99 -1.26
C SER A 23 11.40 14.71 -1.66
N CYS A 24 12.74 14.78 -1.76
CA CYS A 24 13.58 13.63 -2.08
C CYS A 24 13.44 12.48 -1.07
N GLU A 25 13.08 12.77 0.18
CA GLU A 25 12.87 11.77 1.23
C GLU A 25 11.68 10.85 0.95
N LEU A 26 10.76 11.26 0.06
CA LEU A 26 9.58 10.47 -0.31
C LEU A 26 9.82 9.59 -1.55
N HIS A 27 10.96 9.76 -2.24
CA HIS A 27 11.25 9.05 -3.48
C HIS A 27 11.60 7.58 -3.24
N ASN A 28 11.17 6.71 -4.16
CA ASN A 28 11.48 5.27 -4.18
C ASN A 28 11.03 4.49 -2.93
N LEU A 29 10.09 5.04 -2.15
CA LEU A 29 9.53 4.35 -1.00
C LEU A 29 8.31 3.49 -1.41
N PRO A 30 8.21 2.26 -0.88
CA PRO A 30 7.08 1.40 -1.21
C PRO A 30 5.78 1.90 -0.57
N LEU A 31 4.74 2.02 -1.39
CA LEU A 31 3.44 2.56 -1.03
C LEU A 31 2.32 1.71 -1.65
N VAL A 32 1.24 1.48 -0.91
CA VAL A 32 0.01 0.83 -1.42
C VAL A 32 -1.04 1.91 -1.67
N ILE A 33 -1.62 1.92 -2.87
CA ILE A 33 -2.63 2.89 -3.29
C ILE A 33 -3.94 2.15 -3.55
N THR A 34 -5.02 2.59 -2.90
CA THR A 34 -6.36 2.09 -3.19
C THR A 34 -6.99 2.95 -4.29
N VAL A 35 -7.28 2.35 -5.44
CA VAL A 35 -7.91 3.01 -6.59
C VAL A 35 -9.33 2.49 -6.76
N LYS A 36 -10.27 3.39 -7.07
CA LYS A 36 -11.65 3.05 -7.43
C LYS A 36 -11.97 3.56 -8.82
N LEU A 37 -12.92 2.91 -9.49
CA LEU A 37 -13.54 3.44 -10.69
C LEU A 37 -14.70 4.34 -10.31
N LYS A 38 -14.73 5.56 -10.84
CA LYS A 38 -15.83 6.50 -10.74
C LYS A 38 -16.30 6.87 -12.14
N LYS A 39 -17.61 6.87 -12.33
CA LYS A 39 -18.22 7.34 -13.58
C LYS A 39 -18.26 8.87 -13.58
N ARG A 40 -17.74 9.49 -14.63
CA ARG A 40 -17.88 10.94 -14.86
C ARG A 40 -19.34 11.27 -15.14
N GLU A 41 -19.85 12.32 -14.51
CA GLU A 41 -21.25 12.75 -14.67
C GLU A 41 -21.48 13.50 -16.00
N ASP A 42 -20.42 14.09 -16.56
CA ASP A 42 -20.39 14.87 -17.79
C ASP A 42 -20.24 14.01 -19.05
N THR A 43 -19.29 13.07 -19.06
CA THR A 43 -18.99 12.23 -20.25
C THR A 43 -19.51 10.81 -20.14
N GLY A 44 -19.89 10.35 -18.94
CA GLY A 44 -20.29 8.97 -18.71
C GLY A 44 -19.13 7.96 -18.72
N GLU A 45 -17.88 8.42 -18.90
CA GLU A 45 -16.69 7.57 -18.94
C GLU A 45 -16.26 7.12 -17.53
N LEU A 46 -15.60 5.98 -17.45
CA LEU A 46 -15.01 5.48 -16.20
C LEU A 46 -13.63 6.09 -16.00
N GLN A 47 -13.40 6.71 -14.85
CA GLN A 47 -12.12 7.27 -14.45
C GLN A 47 -11.63 6.60 -13.16
N ASN A 48 -10.32 6.36 -13.08
CA ASN A 48 -9.67 5.91 -11.85
C ASN A 48 -9.51 7.09 -10.87
N GLU A 49 -9.98 6.90 -9.64
CA GLU A 49 -9.85 7.86 -8.54
C GLU A 49 -9.08 7.21 -7.38
N VAL A 50 -8.09 7.92 -6.85
CA VAL A 50 -7.32 7.47 -5.68
C VAL A 50 -8.15 7.72 -4.42
N ARG A 51 -8.43 6.65 -3.66
CA ARG A 51 -9.22 6.71 -2.43
C ARG A 51 -8.35 6.76 -1.18
N GLY A 52 -7.13 6.23 -1.22
CA GLY A 52 -6.30 6.13 -0.03
C GLY A 52 -4.90 5.59 -0.27
N TYR A 53 -4.06 5.81 0.75
CA TYR A 53 -2.65 5.46 0.80
C TYR A 53 -2.40 4.63 2.06
N ALA A 54 -1.67 3.52 1.92
CA ALA A 54 -1.33 2.62 3.01
C ALA A 54 0.13 2.17 2.92
N LYS A 55 0.70 1.81 4.07
CA LYS A 55 2.05 1.25 4.11
C LYS A 55 2.06 -0.08 3.35
N LYS A 56 3.07 -0.29 2.51
CA LYS A 56 3.34 -1.63 1.98
C LYS A 56 3.83 -2.49 3.15
N GLU A 57 2.99 -3.40 3.63
CA GLU A 57 3.44 -4.41 4.57
C GLU A 57 4.55 -5.21 3.88
N ALA A 58 5.70 -5.29 4.54
CA ALA A 58 6.71 -6.26 4.12
C ALA A 58 6.02 -7.62 4.20
N VAL A 59 6.00 -8.36 3.09
CA VAL A 59 5.69 -9.77 3.13
C VAL A 59 6.79 -10.38 3.99
N SER A 60 6.57 -10.43 5.30
CA SER A 60 7.31 -11.25 6.24
C SER A 60 6.90 -12.69 5.98
N GLY A 61 7.14 -13.14 4.74
CA GLY A 61 7.11 -14.53 4.37
C GLY A 61 8.34 -15.18 4.98
N GLN A 62 8.36 -15.33 6.30
CA GLN A 62 8.87 -16.59 6.80
C GLN A 62 7.91 -17.64 6.20
N PRO A 63 8.39 -18.58 5.38
CA PRO A 63 7.54 -19.71 5.04
C PRO A 63 7.07 -20.28 6.36
N GLN A 64 5.75 -20.35 6.54
CA GLN A 64 5.16 -20.99 7.71
C GLN A 64 5.58 -22.46 7.63
N GLN A 65 6.71 -22.77 8.26
CA GLN A 65 7.28 -24.10 8.28
C GLN A 65 6.24 -24.97 8.98
N ALA A 66 5.63 -25.87 8.21
CA ALA A 66 4.64 -26.78 8.73
C ALA A 66 5.27 -27.54 9.91
N THR A 67 4.69 -27.40 11.10
CA THR A 67 5.12 -28.04 12.35
C THR A 67 4.76 -29.53 12.34
N THR A 68 5.22 -30.27 11.33
CA THR A 68 5.09 -31.72 11.28
C THR A 68 6.48 -32.32 11.37
N ASN A 69 6.79 -32.86 12.56
CA ASN A 69 8.05 -33.57 12.86
C ASN A 69 8.16 -34.96 12.19
N ALA A 70 7.23 -35.31 11.29
CA ALA A 70 7.25 -36.58 10.57
C ALA A 70 7.52 -36.36 9.07
N PRO A 71 8.57 -36.98 8.51
CA PRO A 71 8.82 -36.91 7.08
C PRO A 71 7.77 -37.73 6.29
N PRO A 72 7.44 -37.32 5.05
CA PRO A 72 6.25 -37.77 4.31
C PRO A 72 6.23 -39.24 3.91
N TRP A 73 7.37 -39.94 3.98
CA TRP A 73 7.49 -41.37 3.67
C TRP A 73 7.16 -42.29 4.85
N ARG A 74 6.88 -41.74 6.04
CA ARG A 74 6.67 -42.51 7.28
C ARG A 74 5.21 -42.87 7.56
N ARG A 75 4.39 -43.11 6.52
CA ARG A 75 3.09 -43.79 6.69
C ARG A 75 3.28 -45.27 6.38
N GLY A 76 3.74 -46.01 7.39
CA GLY A 76 3.68 -47.46 7.46
C GLY A 76 2.58 -47.86 8.44
#